data_AF-A0A1B6MDX3-F1
#
_entry.id   AF-A0A1B6MDX3-F1
#
_cell.length_a   1.000
_cell.length_b   1.000
_cell.length_c   1.000
_cell.angle_alpha   90.00
_cell.angle_beta   90.00
_cell.angle_gamma   90.00
#
_symmetry.space_group_name_H-M   'P 1'
#
loop_
_entity.id
_entity.type
_entity.pdbx_description
1 polymer ?
#
loop_
_entity_poly.entity_id
_entity_poly.type
_entity_poly.pdbx_seq_one_letter_code
_entity_poly.pdbx_strand_id
1 'polypeptide(L)'
;HIVRELQKRDPGVTEIRALELHPYRNRLGHDIKKPIVSVVADITEPESCRTAFQDVSCVFHCAALVSYNFPADTDRLHKVNVTGTQNVIRLCQEMGVPRLVFTSTSEVTLVPYFQHGFFSAVVNQTETKAACPDDPS
;
A
#
# COMPACT_ATOMS: atom_id res chain seq x y z
N HIS A 1 4.60 -10.47 3.61
CA HIS A 1 3.69 -11.64 3.60
C HIS A 1 2.62 -11.56 2.51
N ILE A 2 1.92 -10.44 2.33
CA ILE A 2 0.89 -10.28 1.28
C ILE A 2 1.42 -10.60 -0.12
N VAL A 3 2.58 -10.04 -0.52
CA VAL A 3 3.19 -10.33 -1.83
C VAL A 3 3.40 -11.84 -2.06
N ARG A 4 3.85 -12.58 -1.04
CA ARG A 4 4.00 -14.04 -1.12
C ARG A 4 2.67 -14.76 -1.31
N GLU A 5 1.63 -14.36 -0.58
CA GLU A 5 0.31 -15.00 -0.70
C GLU A 5 -0.33 -14.67 -2.06
N LEU A 6 -0.18 -13.43 -2.55
CA LEU A 6 -0.60 -13.04 -3.90
C LEU A 6 0.12 -13.87 -4.96
N GLN A 7 1.43 -14.06 -4.83
CA GLN A 7 2.20 -14.93 -5.73
C GLN A 7 1.67 -16.38 -5.76
N LYS A 8 1.18 -16.89 -4.64
CA LYS A 8 0.75 -18.30 -4.51
C LYS A 8 -0.72 -18.56 -4.83
N ARG A 9 -1.63 -17.70 -4.40
CA ARG A 9 -3.05 -18.05 -4.26
C ARG A 9 -3.99 -17.44 -5.29
N ASP A 10 -3.59 -16.37 -5.97
CA ASP A 10 -4.55 -15.57 -6.76
C ASP A 10 -4.25 -15.59 -8.27
N PRO A 11 -4.84 -16.49 -9.07
CA PRO A 11 -4.55 -16.59 -10.50
C PRO A 11 -4.94 -15.34 -11.31
N GLY A 12 -5.81 -14.46 -10.79
CA GLY A 12 -6.24 -13.24 -11.48
C GLY A 12 -5.22 -12.10 -11.44
N VAL A 13 -4.17 -12.22 -10.62
CA VAL A 13 -3.12 -11.20 -10.51
C VAL A 13 -2.11 -11.34 -11.64
N THR A 14 -2.05 -10.32 -12.49
CA THR A 14 -1.10 -10.24 -13.61
C THR A 14 0.19 -9.53 -13.23
N GLU A 15 0.10 -8.55 -12.33
CA GLU A 15 1.22 -7.72 -11.90
C GLU A 15 1.07 -7.29 -10.44
N ILE A 16 2.20 -7.27 -9.71
CA ILE A 16 2.28 -6.73 -8.36
C ILE A 16 3.23 -5.54 -8.38
N ARG A 17 2.76 -4.36 -7.96
CA ARG A 17 3.62 -3.18 -7.78
C ARG A 17 3.89 -2.96 -6.30
N ALA A 18 5.14 -3.04 -5.88
CA ALA A 18 5.55 -2.77 -4.51
C ALA A 18 5.96 -1.29 -4.41
N LEU A 19 5.19 -0.50 -3.66
CA LEU A 19 5.50 0.92 -3.43
C LEU A 19 6.13 1.07 -2.04
N GLU A 20 7.40 1.45 -2.00
CA GLU A 20 8.16 1.55 -0.75
C GLU A 20 9.21 2.66 -0.85
N LEU A 21 9.76 3.12 0.29
CA LEU A 21 10.89 4.06 0.30
C LEU A 21 12.23 3.43 -0.13
N HIS A 22 12.26 2.10 -0.25
CA HIS A 22 13.44 1.35 -0.66
C HIS A 22 13.05 0.35 -1.74
N PRO A 23 13.98 -0.04 -2.64
CA PRO A 23 13.70 -1.08 -3.62
C PRO A 23 13.25 -2.38 -2.96
N TYR A 24 12.19 -2.97 -3.51
CA TYR A 24 11.65 -4.24 -3.05
C TYR A 24 12.75 -5.32 -3.02
N ARG A 25 12.81 -6.07 -1.92
CA ARG A 25 13.68 -7.23 -1.76
C ARG A 25 12.88 -8.44 -1.30
N ASN A 26 13.06 -9.56 -1.99
CA ASN A 26 12.47 -10.83 -1.59
C ASN A 26 13.17 -11.43 -0.35
N ARG A 27 12.97 -10.83 0.82
CA ARG A 27 13.55 -11.30 2.09
C ARG A 27 12.99 -12.65 2.56
N LEU A 28 11.80 -13.02 2.07
CA LEU A 28 11.12 -14.26 2.45
C LEU A 28 11.45 -15.46 1.54
N GLY A 29 12.31 -15.27 0.53
CA GLY A 29 12.75 -16.35 -0.36
C GLY A 29 11.61 -17.08 -1.07
N HIS A 30 10.51 -16.40 -1.40
CA HIS A 30 9.37 -17.03 -2.05
C HIS A 30 9.51 -17.08 -3.58
N ASP A 31 8.88 -18.06 -4.20
CA ASP A 31 8.83 -18.16 -5.66
C ASP A 31 8.14 -16.93 -6.28
N ILE A 32 8.80 -16.34 -7.27
CA ILE A 32 8.27 -15.23 -8.07
C ILE A 32 7.69 -15.85 -9.33
N LYS A 33 6.36 -16.03 -9.36
CA LYS A 33 5.64 -16.56 -10.53
C LYS A 33 5.00 -15.45 -11.37
N LYS A 34 4.77 -14.30 -10.74
CA LYS A 34 4.15 -13.11 -11.32
C LYS A 34 5.16 -11.96 -11.29
N PRO A 35 5.14 -11.06 -12.28
CA PRO A 35 6.03 -9.91 -12.30
C PRO A 35 5.80 -9.03 -11.07
N ILE A 36 6.91 -8.60 -10.47
CA ILE A 36 6.92 -7.62 -9.38
C ILE A 36 7.65 -6.37 -9.90
N VAL A 37 6.97 -5.23 -9.86
CA VAL A 37 7.58 -3.93 -10.16
C VAL A 37 7.81 -3.18 -8.86
N SER A 38 9.06 -2.80 -8.61
CA SER A 38 9.39 -1.95 -7.45
C SER A 38 9.24 -0.49 -7.84
N VAL A 39 8.42 0.25 -7.11
CA VAL A 39 8.27 1.70 -7.22
C VAL A 39 8.81 2.33 -5.95
N VAL A 40 9.88 3.12 -6.08
CA VAL A 40 10.46 3.83 -4.94
C VAL A 40 9.81 5.21 -4.85
N ALA A 41 8.90 5.37 -3.89
CA ALA A 41 8.11 6.59 -3.75
C ALA A 41 7.65 6.80 -2.29
N ASP A 42 7.34 8.05 -1.95
CA ASP A 42 6.85 8.44 -0.63
C ASP A 42 5.37 8.82 -0.72
N ILE A 43 4.54 8.17 0.09
CA ILE A 43 3.08 8.45 0.14
C ILE A 43 2.74 9.88 0.58
N THR A 44 3.69 10.58 1.21
CA THR A 44 3.54 12.00 1.55
C THR A 44 3.73 12.92 0.34
N GLU A 45 4.29 12.39 -0.75
CA GLU A 45 4.55 13.08 -2.02
C GLU A 45 3.71 12.41 -3.14
N PRO A 46 2.42 12.73 -3.28
CA PRO A 46 1.46 11.97 -4.10
C PRO A 46 1.83 11.89 -5.58
N GLU A 47 2.49 12.93 -6.12
CA GLU A 47 2.94 12.95 -7.51
C GLU A 47 3.99 11.86 -7.80
N SER A 48 4.83 11.52 -6.82
CA SER A 48 5.81 10.43 -6.95
C SER A 48 5.15 9.05 -7.04
N CYS A 49 3.93 8.93 -6.51
CA CYS A 49 3.21 7.68 -6.39
C CYS A 49 2.30 7.40 -7.60
N ARG A 50 1.97 8.40 -8.44
CA ARG A 50 0.98 8.27 -9.53
C ARG A 50 1.19 7.04 -10.42
N THR A 51 2.44 6.78 -10.82
CA THR A 51 2.79 5.63 -11.69
C THR A 51 2.47 4.28 -11.06
N ALA A 52 2.49 4.18 -9.73
CA ALA A 52 2.11 2.96 -9.04
C ALA A 52 0.60 2.70 -9.05
N PHE A 53 -0.23 3.74 -9.18
CA PHE A 53 -1.70 3.65 -9.12
C PHE A 53 -2.37 3.56 -10.50
N GLN A 54 -1.63 3.77 -11.58
CA GLN A 54 -2.15 3.73 -12.94
C GLN A 54 -2.55 2.31 -13.35
N ASP A 55 -3.78 2.14 -13.87
CA ASP A 55 -4.34 0.87 -14.33
C ASP A 55 -4.35 -0.24 -13.26
N VAL A 56 -4.64 0.16 -12.01
CA VAL A 56 -4.66 -0.72 -10.85
C VAL A 56 -6.08 -1.07 -10.42
N SER A 57 -6.31 -2.37 -10.20
CA SER A 57 -7.60 -2.88 -9.72
C SER A 57 -7.81 -2.85 -8.21
N CYS A 58 -6.72 -2.86 -7.43
CA CYS A 58 -6.77 -3.01 -5.98
C CYS A 58 -5.49 -2.47 -5.34
N VAL A 59 -5.64 -1.68 -4.29
CA VAL A 59 -4.52 -1.17 -3.48
C VAL A 59 -4.61 -1.76 -2.08
N PHE A 60 -3.52 -2.34 -1.58
CA PHE A 60 -3.39 -2.67 -0.16
C PHE A 60 -2.51 -1.61 0.50
N HIS A 61 -3.13 -0.75 1.30
CA HIS A 61 -2.41 0.27 2.05
C HIS A 61 -2.01 -0.27 3.40
N CYS A 62 -0.72 -0.62 3.53
CA CYS A 62 -0.11 -1.04 4.78
C CYS A 62 1.05 -0.13 5.22
N ALA A 63 1.17 1.06 4.62
CA ALA A 63 2.22 2.01 4.96
C ALA A 63 1.87 2.77 6.25
N ALA A 64 2.74 2.63 7.26
CA ALA A 64 2.66 3.35 8.52
C ALA A 64 4.08 3.63 9.02
N LEU A 65 4.26 4.79 9.67
CA LEU A 65 5.47 5.15 10.39
C LEU A 65 5.21 5.00 11.90
N VAL A 66 6.15 4.33 12.58
CA VAL A 66 6.20 4.24 14.03
C VAL A 66 7.50 4.91 14.49
N SER A 67 7.42 5.77 15.52
CA SER A 67 8.57 6.46 16.10
C SER A 67 8.92 5.80 17.43
N TYR A 68 10.19 5.44 17.59
CA TYR A 68 10.75 4.88 18.83
C TYR A 68 11.67 5.88 19.56
N ASN A 69 11.83 7.10 19.04
CA ASN A 69 12.66 8.15 19.63
C ASN A 69 11.88 8.95 20.68
N PHE A 70 12.58 9.44 21.71
CA PHE A 70 12.02 10.36 22.71
C PHE A 70 12.75 11.72 22.70
N PRO A 71 12.03 12.85 22.54
CA PRO A 71 10.61 12.93 22.27
C PRO A 71 10.25 12.39 20.87
N ALA A 72 9.04 11.85 20.73
CA ALA A 72 8.57 11.36 19.44
C ALA A 72 8.31 12.54 18.51
N ASP A 73 8.65 12.38 17.24
CA ASP A 73 8.36 13.34 16.19
C ASP A 73 6.89 13.18 15.74
N THR A 74 6.00 13.84 16.49
CA THR A 74 4.54 13.76 16.28
C THR A 74 4.13 14.33 14.92
N ASP A 75 4.84 15.34 14.43
CA ASP A 75 4.54 15.98 13.15
C ASP A 75 4.84 15.02 12.00
N ARG A 76 5.97 14.32 12.06
CA ARG A 76 6.33 13.31 11.07
C ARG A 76 5.41 12.09 11.13
N LEU A 77 5.01 11.65 12.32
CA LEU A 77 4.02 10.58 12.48
C LEU A 77 2.69 10.96 11.84
N HIS A 78 2.19 12.17 12.12
CA HIS A 78 0.96 12.67 11.53
C HIS A 78 1.08 12.81 10.01
N LYS A 79 2.19 13.36 9.50
CA LYS A 79 2.44 13.52 8.06
C LYS A 79 2.39 12.18 7.34
N VAL A 80 3.02 11.13 7.85
CA VAL A 80 3.01 9.82 7.18
C VAL A 80 1.67 9.10 7.36
N ASN A 81 1.19 8.98 8.60
CA ASN A 81 0.05 8.13 8.90
C ASN A 81 -1.30 8.75 8.53
N VAL A 82 -1.43 10.07 8.64
CA VAL A 82 -2.67 10.79 8.31
C VAL A 82 -2.59 11.36 6.91
N THR A 83 -1.65 12.27 6.64
CA THR A 83 -1.55 12.92 5.33
C THR A 83 -1.18 11.92 4.23
N GLY A 84 -0.26 11.00 4.49
CA GLY A 84 0.09 9.93 3.54
C GLY A 84 -1.11 9.02 3.22
N THR A 85 -1.92 8.66 4.21
CA THR A 85 -3.14 7.88 3.99
C THR A 85 -4.17 8.66 3.17
N GLN A 86 -4.37 9.95 3.45
CA GLN A 86 -5.25 10.82 2.65
C GLN A 86 -4.80 10.90 1.19
N ASN A 87 -3.49 11.00 0.95
CA ASN A 87 -2.92 10.99 -0.39
C ASN A 87 -3.20 9.67 -1.13
N VAL A 88 -3.06 8.52 -0.46
CA VAL A 88 -3.36 7.21 -1.05
C VAL A 88 -4.83 7.10 -1.43
N ILE A 89 -5.75 7.53 -0.57
CA ILE A 89 -7.19 7.55 -0.87
C ILE A 89 -7.47 8.46 -2.08
N ARG A 90 -6.88 9.66 -2.09
CA ARG A 90 -7.01 10.61 -3.20
C ARG A 90 -6.48 10.02 -4.51
N LEU A 91 -5.33 9.37 -4.50
CA LEU A 91 -4.78 8.71 -5.69
C LEU A 91 -5.68 7.56 -6.18
N CYS A 92 -6.28 6.79 -5.27
CA CYS A 92 -7.26 5.78 -5.64
C CYS A 92 -8.47 6.40 -6.35
N GLN A 93 -8.99 7.52 -5.84
CA GLN A 93 -10.10 8.25 -6.45
C GLN A 93 -9.73 8.83 -7.81
N GLU A 94 -8.60 9.53 -7.91
CA GLU A 94 -8.12 10.16 -9.14
C GLU A 94 -7.83 9.13 -10.25
N MET A 95 -7.29 7.97 -9.90
CA MET A 95 -6.93 6.91 -10.86
C MET A 95 -8.05 5.89 -11.09
N GLY A 96 -9.22 6.07 -10.45
CA GLY A 96 -10.36 5.17 -10.61
C GLY A 96 -10.10 3.75 -10.08
N VAL A 97 -9.26 3.60 -9.06
CA VAL A 97 -8.98 2.32 -8.41
C VAL A 97 -10.26 1.85 -7.70
N PRO A 98 -10.84 0.69 -8.09
CA PRO A 98 -12.16 0.30 -7.61
C PRO A 98 -12.15 -0.25 -6.18
N ARG A 99 -10.99 -0.68 -5.66
CA ARG A 99 -10.87 -1.29 -4.33
C ARG A 99 -9.63 -0.79 -3.59
N LEU A 100 -9.82 -0.29 -2.38
CA LEU A 100 -8.76 0.03 -1.43
C LEU A 100 -8.94 -0.83 -0.18
N VAL A 101 -7.97 -1.70 0.09
CA VAL A 101 -7.87 -2.46 1.34
C VAL A 101 -6.94 -1.69 2.27
N PHE A 102 -7.55 -0.91 3.16
CA PHE A 102 -6.82 -0.23 4.21
C PHE A 102 -6.57 -1.20 5.37
N THR A 103 -5.30 -1.55 5.62
CA THR A 103 -4.95 -2.33 6.80
C THR A 103 -4.57 -1.36 7.91
N SER A 104 -5.55 -1.03 8.77
CA SER A 104 -5.25 -0.33 10.02
C SER A 104 -4.43 -1.24 10.94
N THR A 105 -3.41 -0.68 11.57
CA THR A 105 -2.82 -1.29 12.77
C THR A 105 -3.10 -0.35 13.93
N SER A 106 -3.33 -0.88 15.14
CA SER A 106 -3.41 -0.06 16.35
C SER A 106 -2.08 0.66 16.67
N GLU A 107 -1.01 0.47 15.87
CA GLU A 107 0.28 1.18 16.00
C GLU A 107 0.27 2.60 15.44
N VAL A 108 -0.82 3.02 14.77
CA VAL A 108 -0.98 4.43 14.38
C VAL A 108 -1.18 5.33 15.61
N THR A 109 -1.62 4.76 16.75
CA THR A 109 -1.78 5.43 18.05
C THR A 109 -0.99 4.79 19.19
N LEU A 110 -0.46 3.57 19.03
CA LEU A 110 0.43 2.97 20.02
C LEU A 110 1.89 3.40 19.77
N VAL A 111 2.60 3.67 20.85
CA VAL A 111 4.06 3.67 20.91
C VAL A 111 4.50 2.33 21.55
N PRO A 112 4.75 1.22 20.82
CA PRO A 112 5.26 0.02 21.49
C PRO A 112 6.51 -0.58 20.82
N TYR A 113 7.61 -0.53 21.56
CA TYR A 113 8.63 -1.55 21.86
C TYR A 113 9.00 -2.73 20.93
N PHE A 114 8.59 -2.82 19.67
CA PHE A 114 9.04 -3.89 18.76
C PHE A 114 9.45 -3.35 17.40
N GLN A 115 10.72 -3.60 17.04
CA GLN A 115 11.27 -3.33 15.72
C GLN A 115 10.59 -4.25 14.69
N HIS A 116 9.88 -3.67 13.70
CA HIS A 116 9.82 -4.06 12.26
C HIS A 116 8.45 -3.76 11.61
N GLY A 117 8.46 -3.07 10.46
CA GLY A 117 7.39 -3.05 9.43
C GLY A 117 7.01 -1.64 8.97
N PHE A 118 6.49 -1.37 7.76
CA PHE A 118 5.67 -2.21 6.88
C PHE A 118 5.70 -1.77 5.39
N PHE A 119 5.30 -2.68 4.50
CA PHE A 119 5.40 -2.64 3.03
C PHE A 119 4.06 -2.25 2.38
N SER A 120 4.03 -1.45 1.31
CA SER A 120 2.80 -1.21 0.53
C SER A 120 2.79 -2.07 -0.73
N ALA A 121 1.68 -2.77 -0.99
CA ALA A 121 1.53 -3.66 -2.15
C ALA A 121 0.30 -3.27 -2.96
N VAL A 122 0.54 -2.85 -4.19
CA VAL A 122 -0.49 -2.52 -5.17
C VAL A 122 -0.69 -3.71 -6.09
N VAL A 123 -1.93 -4.13 -6.31
CA VAL A 123 -2.28 -5.40 -6.93
C VAL A 123 -3.17 -5.17 -8.15
N ASN A 124 -2.70 -5.63 -9.31
CA ASN A 124 -3.47 -5.58 -10.53
C ASN A 124 -4.15 -6.94 -10.80
N GLN A 125 -5.47 -6.98 -10.70
CA GLN A 125 -6.37 -8.07 -11.08
C GLN A 125 -7.17 -7.65 -12.32
N THR A 126 -7.19 -8.49 -13.34
CA THR A 126 -7.84 -8.20 -14.64
C THR A 126 -9.31 -8.62 -14.74
N GLU A 127 -10.00 -8.93 -13.64
CA GLU A 127 -11.42 -9.31 -13.73
C GLU A 127 -12.34 -8.11 -13.95
N THR A 128 -13.45 -8.36 -14.65
CA THR A 128 -14.43 -7.36 -15.07
C THR A 128 -14.95 -6.57 -13.86
N LYS A 129 -14.81 -5.25 -13.95
CA LYS A 129 -15.24 -4.23 -12.98
C LYS A 129 -16.54 -4.66 -12.28
N ALA A 130 -16.45 -5.07 -11.01
CA ALA A 130 -17.64 -5.17 -10.18
C ALA A 130 -18.25 -3.76 -10.11
N ALA A 131 -19.54 -3.66 -10.42
CA ALA A 131 -20.23 -2.38 -10.39
C ALA A 131 -20.18 -1.79 -8.97
N CYS A 132 -19.96 -0.48 -8.89
CA CYS A 132 -20.08 0.25 -7.63
C CYS A 132 -21.52 0.06 -7.12
N PRO A 133 -21.75 -0.24 -5.84
CA PRO A 133 -23.10 -0.21 -5.29
C PRO A 133 -23.66 1.20 -5.47
N ASP A 134 -24.83 1.34 -6.07
CA ASP A 134 -25.52 2.62 -6.16
C ASP A 134 -25.91 3.07 -4.74
N ASP A 135 -25.61 4.32 -4.43
CA ASP A 135 -25.94 4.95 -3.15
C ASP A 135 -27.47 5.10 -3.06
N PRO A 136 -28.15 4.49 -2.07
CA PRO A 136 -29.59 4.64 -1.92
C PRO A 136 -29.88 6.03 -1.36
N SER A 137 -30.21 6.97 -2.25
CA SER A 137 -30.80 8.28 -1.93
C SER A 137 -32.17 8.16 -1.29
#